data_AF-A0A519N0U5-F1
#
_entry.id   AF-A0A519N0U5-F1
#
_cell.length_a   1.000
_cell.length_b   1.000
_cell.length_c   1.000
_cell.angle_alpha   90.00
_cell.angle_beta   90.00
_cell.angle_gamma   90.00
#
_symmetry.space_group_name_H-M   'P 1'
#
loop_
_entity.id
_entity.type
_entity.pdbx_description
1 polymer ?
#
loop_
_entity_poly.entity_id
_entity_poly.type
_entity_poly.pdbx_seq_one_letter_code
_entity_poly.pdbx_strand_id
1 'polypeptide(L)'
;MKSILNIIALFLISGLSAQNAARKVESVEYLGNRLVLEVTDGQYIIKPYSDNIVETAFIPKGQTYKNESHAVVLSPKGMKPKFQEKNGVIEFTTAGISIFIKKAPFQISYSYKGKLLLSEKDGYIKKDSTEHLTFNLDATEALYGGGARAIGMDRRGNRLQLYNRAHYGYGDRAELLNYTIPMVLSSKIYAVHFDNAPIGYL
;
A
#
# COMPACT_ATOMS: atom_id res chain seq x y z
N MET A 1 -16.62 -49.18 31.32
CA MET A 1 -16.29 -48.84 29.93
C MET A 1 -16.32 -47.32 29.81
N LYS A 2 -15.17 -46.70 29.61
CA LYS A 2 -14.99 -45.23 29.66
C LYS A 2 -15.43 -44.62 28.33
N SER A 3 -16.41 -43.72 28.34
CA SER A 3 -16.78 -42.93 27.17
C SER A 3 -15.73 -41.83 26.96
N ILE A 4 -15.09 -41.83 25.79
CA ILE A 4 -14.17 -40.77 25.37
C ILE A 4 -15.02 -39.75 24.62
N LEU A 5 -15.23 -38.59 25.23
CA LEU A 5 -15.92 -37.44 24.65
C LEU A 5 -14.93 -36.70 23.75
N ASN A 6 -15.03 -36.90 22.44
CA ASN A 6 -14.23 -36.16 21.46
C ASN A 6 -14.75 -34.71 21.36
N ILE A 7 -14.01 -33.76 21.93
CA ILE A 7 -14.23 -32.33 21.72
C ILE A 7 -13.58 -31.96 20.38
N ILE A 8 -14.41 -31.79 19.34
CA ILE A 8 -14.00 -31.20 18.07
C ILE A 8 -14.01 -29.68 18.27
N ALA A 9 -12.83 -29.09 18.48
CA ALA A 9 -12.65 -27.65 18.47
C ALA A 9 -12.67 -27.15 17.02
N LEU A 10 -13.81 -26.63 16.58
CA LEU A 10 -13.96 -25.96 15.30
C LEU A 10 -13.31 -24.57 15.39
N PHE A 11 -12.03 -24.46 15.02
CA PHE A 11 -11.40 -23.16 14.78
C PHE A 11 -11.99 -22.54 13.51
N LEU A 12 -13.09 -21.81 13.66
CA LEU A 12 -13.54 -20.81 12.69
C LEU A 12 -12.51 -19.69 12.68
N ILE A 13 -11.51 -19.79 11.81
CA ILE A 13 -10.65 -18.67 11.43
C ILE A 13 -11.52 -17.75 10.57
N SER A 14 -12.35 -16.93 11.21
CA SER A 14 -12.89 -15.74 10.58
C SER A 14 -11.70 -14.80 10.38
N GLY A 15 -11.16 -14.81 9.17
CA GLY A 15 -10.24 -13.77 8.72
C GLY A 15 -10.95 -12.42 8.78
N LEU A 16 -10.93 -11.78 9.94
CA LEU A 16 -11.30 -10.39 10.11
C LEU A 16 -10.32 -9.58 9.27
N SER A 17 -10.70 -9.36 8.01
CA SER A 17 -10.08 -8.37 7.18
C SER A 17 -10.37 -7.03 7.84
N ALA A 18 -9.37 -6.46 8.51
CA ALA A 18 -9.44 -5.10 9.03
C ALA A 18 -9.52 -4.16 7.83
N GLN A 19 -10.75 -3.92 7.35
CA GLN A 19 -11.07 -2.96 6.30
C GLN A 19 -11.56 -1.68 6.96
N ASN A 20 -11.28 -0.53 6.34
CA ASN A 20 -11.70 0.76 6.86
C ASN A 20 -13.22 0.94 6.67
N ALA A 21 -14.01 0.47 7.63
CA ALA A 21 -15.47 0.50 7.59
C ALA A 21 -16.06 1.92 7.72
N ALA A 22 -15.27 2.89 8.21
CA ALA A 22 -15.71 4.26 8.41
C ALA A 22 -15.64 5.07 7.11
N ARG A 23 -14.61 4.82 6.28
CA ARG A 23 -14.43 5.52 5.01
C ARG A 23 -15.50 5.08 4.01
N LYS A 24 -16.20 6.04 3.42
CA LYS A 24 -17.20 5.82 2.37
C LYS A 24 -16.87 6.66 1.15
N VAL A 25 -17.15 6.12 -0.03
CA VAL A 25 -17.03 6.86 -1.30
C VAL A 25 -18.23 7.77 -1.45
N GLU A 26 -17.97 9.07 -1.61
CA GLU A 26 -18.97 10.12 -1.82
C GLU A 26 -19.16 10.39 -3.32
N SER A 27 -18.05 10.43 -4.08
CA SER A 27 -18.10 10.59 -5.53
C SER A 27 -16.91 9.91 -6.23
N VAL A 28 -17.08 9.68 -7.53
CA VAL A 28 -16.06 9.07 -8.40
C VAL A 28 -16.04 9.84 -9.70
N GLU A 29 -14.87 10.30 -10.10
CA GLU A 29 -14.67 11.02 -11.36
C GLU A 29 -13.53 10.38 -12.16
N TYR A 30 -13.87 9.88 -13.36
CA TYR A 30 -12.89 9.38 -14.31
C TYR A 30 -12.56 10.46 -15.33
N LEU A 31 -11.33 10.97 -15.29
CA LEU A 31 -10.85 12.07 -16.12
C LEU A 31 -10.05 11.58 -17.35
N GLY A 32 -10.31 10.36 -17.82
CA GLY A 32 -9.66 9.76 -18.98
C GLY A 32 -8.27 9.15 -18.71
N ASN A 33 -7.42 9.80 -17.92
CA ASN A 33 -6.07 9.28 -17.58
C ASN A 33 -5.80 9.15 -16.08
N ARG A 34 -6.77 9.52 -15.25
CA ARG A 34 -6.73 9.41 -13.80
C ARG A 34 -8.13 9.19 -13.25
N LEU A 35 -8.19 8.57 -12.09
CA LEU A 35 -9.40 8.37 -11.32
C LEU A 35 -9.30 9.22 -10.05
N VAL A 36 -10.32 10.03 -9.79
CA VAL A 36 -10.45 10.81 -8.56
C VAL A 36 -11.62 10.22 -7.76
N LEU A 37 -11.39 9.94 -6.48
CA LEU A 37 -12.44 9.49 -5.57
C LEU A 37 -12.52 10.44 -4.38
N GLU A 38 -13.68 11.06 -4.19
CA GLU A 38 -13.97 11.74 -2.94
C GLU A 38 -14.45 10.71 -1.92
N VAL A 39 -13.84 10.74 -0.74
CA VAL A 39 -14.23 9.92 0.39
C VAL A 39 -14.49 10.81 1.60
N THR A 40 -15.19 10.27 2.59
CA THR A 40 -15.63 11.00 3.79
C THR A 40 -14.53 11.80 4.51
N ASP A 41 -13.28 11.34 4.44
CA ASP A 41 -12.12 11.91 5.16
C ASP A 41 -11.00 12.42 4.25
N GLY A 42 -11.23 12.53 2.93
CA GLY A 42 -10.23 13.05 2.00
C GLY A 42 -10.51 12.70 0.54
N GLN A 43 -9.48 12.79 -0.29
CA GLN A 43 -9.55 12.52 -1.73
C GLN A 43 -8.46 11.53 -2.12
N TYR A 44 -8.80 10.52 -2.91
CA TYR A 44 -7.82 9.69 -3.61
C TYR A 44 -7.66 10.17 -5.05
N ILE A 45 -6.41 10.28 -5.51
CA ILE A 45 -6.06 10.47 -6.92
C ILE A 45 -5.23 9.27 -7.36
N ILE A 46 -5.71 8.55 -8.36
CA ILE A 46 -5.06 7.36 -8.92
C ILE A 46 -4.66 7.64 -10.35
N LYS A 47 -3.36 7.59 -10.63
CA LYS A 47 -2.77 8.05 -11.88
C LYS A 47 -1.76 7.03 -12.42
N PRO A 48 -2.08 6.33 -13.52
CA PRO A 48 -1.13 5.44 -14.18
C PRO A 48 -0.02 6.23 -14.89
N TYR A 49 1.22 5.83 -14.67
CA TYR A 49 2.39 6.35 -15.38
C TYR A 49 2.80 5.46 -16.56
N SER A 50 2.59 4.15 -16.43
CA SER A 50 2.78 3.15 -17.48
C SER A 50 1.83 1.97 -17.25
N ASP A 51 1.91 0.93 -18.08
CA ASP A 51 1.15 -0.31 -17.85
C ASP A 51 1.45 -0.97 -16.50
N ASN A 52 2.66 -0.77 -15.95
CA ASN A 52 3.12 -1.44 -14.73
C ASN A 52 3.49 -0.46 -13.60
N ILE A 53 3.14 0.82 -13.71
CA ILE A 53 3.42 1.83 -12.68
C ILE A 53 2.18 2.69 -12.48
N VAL A 54 1.72 2.77 -11.23
CA VAL A 54 0.59 3.59 -10.80
C VAL A 54 1.01 4.41 -9.59
N GLU A 55 0.66 5.68 -9.60
CA GLU A 55 0.69 6.56 -8.43
C GLU A 55 -0.71 6.58 -7.80
N THR A 56 -0.74 6.44 -6.48
CA THR A 56 -1.94 6.60 -5.66
C THR A 56 -1.62 7.63 -4.59
N ALA A 57 -2.23 8.81 -4.70
CA ALA A 57 -2.13 9.86 -3.69
C ALA A 57 -3.41 9.88 -2.85
N PHE A 58 -3.26 10.06 -1.54
CA PHE A 58 -4.36 10.38 -0.64
C PHE A 58 -4.14 11.77 -0.06
N ILE A 59 -5.15 12.63 -0.19
CA ILE A 59 -5.16 14.00 0.31
C ILE A 59 -6.18 14.08 1.43
N PRO A 60 -5.76 14.15 2.71
CA PRO A 60 -6.69 14.24 3.83
C PRO A 60 -7.54 15.50 3.75
N LYS A 61 -8.79 15.43 4.22
CA LYS A 61 -9.71 16.57 4.22
C LYS A 61 -9.09 17.79 4.89
N GLY A 62 -9.13 18.93 4.20
CA GLY A 62 -8.55 20.19 4.67
C GLY A 62 -7.04 20.34 4.44
N GLN A 63 -6.35 19.34 3.87
CA GLN A 63 -4.98 19.47 3.42
C GLN A 63 -4.91 19.87 1.94
N THR A 64 -3.80 20.49 1.54
CA THR A 64 -3.56 20.89 0.15
C THR A 64 -2.76 19.80 -0.57
N TYR A 65 -3.19 19.46 -1.78
CA TYR A 65 -2.43 18.56 -2.65
C TYR A 65 -1.12 19.21 -3.09
N LYS A 66 0.02 18.58 -2.78
CA LYS A 66 1.33 18.94 -3.31
C LYS A 66 1.72 17.95 -4.39
N ASN A 67 1.66 18.37 -5.65
CA ASN A 67 1.92 17.52 -6.82
C ASN A 67 3.44 17.42 -7.15
N GLU A 68 4.31 17.63 -6.18
CA GLU A 68 5.77 17.63 -6.37
C GLU A 68 6.34 16.32 -5.84
N SER A 69 7.00 15.57 -6.71
CA SER A 69 7.73 14.36 -6.34
C SER A 69 9.21 14.66 -6.19
N HIS A 70 9.85 14.08 -5.18
CA HIS A 70 11.31 14.16 -5.02
C HIS A 70 12.06 13.08 -5.81
N ALA A 71 11.37 12.05 -6.31
CA ALA A 71 12.00 10.88 -6.94
C ALA A 71 11.48 10.56 -8.35
N VAL A 72 10.24 10.90 -8.66
CA VAL A 72 9.60 10.54 -9.94
C VAL A 72 9.92 11.58 -11.00
N VAL A 73 10.73 11.19 -11.99
CA VAL A 73 11.05 12.00 -13.19
C VAL A 73 10.27 11.56 -14.43
N LEU A 74 9.61 10.40 -14.36
CA LEU A 74 8.82 9.86 -15.46
C LEU A 74 7.55 10.68 -15.63
N SER A 75 7.24 11.11 -16.86
CA SER A 75 5.93 11.67 -17.18
C SER A 75 4.94 10.56 -17.60
N PRO A 76 3.63 10.69 -17.29
CA PRO A 76 2.64 9.70 -17.69
C PRO A 76 2.56 9.54 -19.21
N LYS A 77 2.66 8.29 -19.70
CA LYS A 77 2.72 7.99 -21.14
C LYS A 77 1.37 8.04 -21.87
N GLY A 78 0.60 9.13 -21.73
CA GLY A 78 -0.68 9.28 -22.44
C GLY A 78 -1.64 8.10 -22.24
N MET A 79 -1.64 7.56 -21.00
CA MET A 79 -2.33 6.33 -20.66
C MET A 79 -3.85 6.45 -20.86
N LYS A 80 -4.47 5.37 -21.36
CA LYS A 80 -5.93 5.23 -21.52
C LYS A 80 -6.42 4.00 -20.75
N PRO A 81 -6.37 4.03 -19.40
CA PRO A 81 -6.87 2.93 -18.58
C PRO A 81 -8.35 2.67 -18.85
N LYS A 82 -8.76 1.41 -18.68
CA LYS A 82 -10.17 1.04 -18.70
C LYS A 82 -10.77 1.36 -17.34
N PHE A 83 -11.98 1.92 -17.36
CA PHE A 83 -12.77 2.18 -16.16
C PHE A 83 -14.10 1.42 -16.28
N GLN A 84 -14.45 0.67 -15.26
CA GLN A 84 -15.74 0.00 -15.14
C GLN A 84 -16.20 0.03 -13.69
N GLU A 85 -17.52 0.10 -13.46
CA GLU A 85 -18.10 -0.08 -12.14
C GLU A 85 -19.16 -1.17 -12.20
N LYS A 86 -19.04 -2.18 -11.33
CA LYS A 86 -20.00 -3.28 -11.23
C LYS A 86 -20.11 -3.76 -9.79
N ASN A 87 -21.34 -3.98 -9.32
CA ASN A 87 -21.63 -4.55 -8.01
C ASN A 87 -20.94 -3.82 -6.83
N GLY A 88 -20.87 -2.48 -6.89
CA GLY A 88 -20.22 -1.67 -5.84
C GLY A 88 -18.68 -1.76 -5.81
N VAL A 89 -18.08 -2.29 -6.87
CA VAL A 89 -16.63 -2.32 -7.08
C VAL A 89 -16.30 -1.53 -8.34
N ILE A 90 -15.35 -0.61 -8.21
CA ILE A 90 -14.74 0.10 -9.33
C ILE A 90 -13.52 -0.70 -9.76
N GLU A 91 -13.41 -0.96 -11.05
CA GLU A 91 -12.22 -1.52 -11.68
C GLU A 91 -11.57 -0.44 -12.56
N PHE A 92 -10.31 -0.14 -12.27
CA PHE A 92 -9.49 0.81 -13.00
C PHE A 92 -8.20 0.12 -13.45
N THR A 93 -8.10 -0.16 -14.75
CA THR A 93 -7.18 -1.18 -15.28
C THR A 93 -6.32 -0.64 -16.43
N THR A 94 -4.99 -0.79 -16.32
CA THR A 94 -4.04 -0.64 -17.43
C THR A 94 -3.82 -2.00 -18.14
N ALA A 95 -2.89 -2.11 -19.09
CA ALA A 95 -2.58 -3.42 -19.67
C ALA A 95 -1.85 -4.37 -18.69
N GLY A 96 -1.26 -3.82 -17.61
CA GLY A 96 -0.52 -4.59 -16.60
C GLY A 96 -1.23 -4.66 -15.25
N ILE A 97 -1.51 -3.50 -14.64
CA ILE A 97 -2.07 -3.37 -13.30
C ILE A 97 -3.58 -3.16 -13.36
N SER A 98 -4.31 -3.98 -12.61
CA SER A 98 -5.73 -3.78 -12.29
C SER A 98 -5.88 -3.29 -10.88
N ILE A 99 -6.63 -2.20 -10.70
CA ILE A 99 -6.93 -1.60 -9.40
C ILE A 99 -8.41 -1.81 -9.12
N PHE A 100 -8.71 -2.43 -7.99
CA PHE A 100 -10.07 -2.67 -7.54
C PHE A 100 -10.35 -1.82 -6.31
N ILE A 101 -11.36 -0.95 -6.39
CA ILE A 101 -11.85 -0.15 -5.27
C ILE A 101 -13.23 -0.67 -4.87
N LYS A 102 -13.30 -1.32 -3.70
CA LYS A 102 -14.57 -1.69 -3.07
C LYS A 102 -15.13 -0.47 -2.36
N LYS A 103 -16.39 -0.09 -2.61
CA LYS A 103 -16.99 1.12 -1.99
C LYS A 103 -17.41 0.90 -0.52
N ALA A 104 -17.79 -0.33 -0.15
CA ALA A 104 -18.25 -0.65 1.21
C ALA A 104 -18.02 -2.15 1.56
N PRO A 105 -17.22 -2.46 2.61
CA PRO A 105 -16.28 -1.56 3.28
C PRO A 105 -15.26 -1.01 2.28
N PHE A 106 -14.77 0.20 2.53
CA PHE A 106 -13.81 0.81 1.61
C PHE A 106 -12.48 0.04 1.63
N GLN A 107 -11.98 -0.32 0.45
CA GLN A 107 -10.67 -0.94 0.30
C GLN A 107 -10.16 -0.78 -1.13
N ILE A 108 -8.89 -0.41 -1.28
CA ILE A 108 -8.16 -0.45 -2.56
C ILE A 108 -7.26 -1.69 -2.60
N SER A 109 -7.26 -2.38 -3.73
CA SER A 109 -6.33 -3.49 -4.01
C SER A 109 -5.77 -3.44 -5.42
N TYR A 110 -4.57 -3.97 -5.58
CA TYR A 110 -3.78 -3.94 -6.80
C TYR A 110 -3.47 -5.37 -7.23
N SER A 111 -3.70 -5.68 -8.49
CA SER A 111 -3.45 -7.00 -9.07
C SER A 111 -2.68 -6.89 -10.37
N TYR A 112 -1.94 -7.94 -10.71
CA TYR A 112 -1.27 -8.09 -12.00
C TYR A 112 -1.66 -9.42 -12.61
N LYS A 113 -2.23 -9.40 -13.83
CA LYS A 113 -2.74 -10.59 -14.52
C LYS A 113 -3.65 -11.48 -13.65
N GLY A 114 -4.55 -10.86 -12.88
CA GLY A 114 -5.49 -11.55 -11.98
C GLY A 114 -4.90 -12.04 -10.65
N LYS A 115 -3.59 -11.90 -10.42
CA LYS A 115 -2.96 -12.22 -9.13
C LYS A 115 -2.92 -10.98 -8.25
N LEU A 116 -3.46 -11.08 -7.03
CA LEU A 116 -3.37 -10.02 -6.02
C LEU A 116 -1.90 -9.76 -5.67
N LEU A 117 -1.48 -8.50 -5.81
CA LEU A 117 -0.17 -8.01 -5.41
C LEU A 117 -0.23 -7.41 -4.00
N LEU A 118 -1.09 -6.42 -3.80
CA LEU A 118 -1.13 -5.59 -2.60
C LEU A 118 -2.58 -5.19 -2.31
N SER A 119 -2.97 -5.12 -1.04
CA SER A 119 -4.24 -4.50 -0.64
C SER A 119 -4.06 -3.62 0.59
N GLU A 120 -4.79 -2.52 0.63
CA GLU A 120 -4.88 -1.72 1.85
C GLU A 120 -5.46 -2.56 2.99
N LYS A 121 -4.91 -2.37 4.19
CA LYS A 121 -5.54 -2.84 5.42
C LYS A 121 -6.53 -1.77 5.88
N ASP A 122 -6.05 -0.82 6.68
CA ASP A 122 -6.84 0.35 7.09
C ASP A 122 -6.60 1.55 6.15
N GLY A 123 -5.68 1.40 5.19
CA GLY A 123 -5.26 2.45 4.26
C GLY A 123 -4.53 3.58 4.99
N TYR A 124 -4.78 4.82 4.58
CA TYR A 124 -4.31 6.01 5.29
C TYR A 124 -5.04 6.18 6.64
N ILE A 125 -4.27 6.39 7.71
CA ILE A 125 -4.75 6.78 9.04
C ILE A 125 -3.89 7.91 9.58
N LYS A 126 -4.53 8.99 10.05
CA LYS A 126 -3.85 9.98 10.89
C LYS A 126 -3.95 9.57 12.35
N LYS A 127 -2.81 9.43 13.02
CA LYS A 127 -2.73 9.12 14.46
C LYS A 127 -1.82 10.14 15.13
N ASP A 128 -2.38 10.93 16.03
CA ASP A 128 -1.69 12.00 16.75
C ASP A 128 -0.96 12.95 15.77
N SER A 129 0.37 13.04 15.86
CA SER A 129 1.24 13.81 14.98
C SER A 129 1.79 13.01 13.79
N THR A 130 1.39 11.75 13.64
CA THR A 130 1.92 10.83 12.62
C THR A 130 0.87 10.41 11.60
N GLU A 131 1.31 10.20 10.36
CA GLU A 131 0.50 9.71 9.26
C GLU A 131 0.96 8.29 8.91
N HIS A 132 0.01 7.36 8.87
CA HIS A 132 0.25 5.95 8.62
C HIS A 132 -0.41 5.52 7.32
N LEU A 133 0.27 4.67 6.57
CA LEU A 133 -0.32 3.93 5.45
C LEU A 133 -0.12 2.44 5.71
N THR A 134 -1.22 1.69 5.77
CA THR A 134 -1.18 0.27 6.17
C THR A 134 -1.70 -0.65 5.08
N PHE A 135 -0.99 -1.76 4.89
CA PHE A 135 -1.29 -2.78 3.88
C PHE A 135 -1.38 -4.16 4.51
N ASN A 136 -2.14 -5.05 3.88
CA ASN A 136 -2.12 -6.47 4.22
C ASN A 136 -0.85 -7.11 3.67
N LEU A 137 -0.32 -8.08 4.41
CA LEU A 137 0.82 -8.90 4.03
C LEU A 137 0.44 -10.37 4.18
N ASP A 138 0.73 -11.17 3.16
CA ASP A 138 0.49 -12.61 3.23
C ASP A 138 1.45 -13.25 4.23
N ALA A 139 1.09 -14.39 4.83
CA ALA A 139 1.91 -15.01 5.87
C ALA A 139 3.33 -15.41 5.40
N THR A 140 3.49 -15.72 4.10
CA THR A 140 4.74 -16.24 3.52
C THR A 140 5.49 -15.21 2.67
N GLU A 141 5.04 -13.97 2.64
CA GLU A 141 5.63 -12.91 1.82
C GLU A 141 6.91 -12.34 2.44
N ALA A 142 8.06 -12.56 1.79
CA ALA A 142 9.30 -11.88 2.15
C ALA A 142 9.30 -10.43 1.61
N LEU A 143 9.88 -9.52 2.40
CA LEU A 143 9.99 -8.09 2.09
C LEU A 143 11.46 -7.67 2.02
N TYR A 144 11.83 -6.94 0.98
CA TYR A 144 13.17 -6.40 0.76
C TYR A 144 13.10 -4.87 0.61
N GLY A 145 14.25 -4.22 0.44
CA GLY A 145 14.35 -2.76 0.27
C GLY A 145 14.75 -2.04 1.56
N GLY A 146 14.24 -0.83 1.74
CA GLY A 146 14.59 0.05 2.86
C GLY A 146 15.96 0.75 2.73
N GLY A 147 16.68 0.57 1.63
CA GLY A 147 18.01 1.14 1.39
C GLY A 147 19.15 0.34 2.04
N ALA A 148 20.23 1.04 2.40
CA ALA A 148 21.39 0.46 3.06
C ALA A 148 21.05 0.01 4.48
N ARG A 149 21.16 -1.30 4.73
CA ARG A 149 20.92 -1.94 6.03
C ARG A 149 21.86 -3.14 6.16
N ALA A 150 22.44 -3.35 7.34
CA ALA A 150 23.15 -4.58 7.68
C ALA A 150 22.22 -5.46 8.54
N ILE A 151 21.23 -6.08 7.91
CA ILE A 151 20.35 -7.09 8.53
C ILE A 151 20.14 -8.23 7.51
N GLY A 152 19.39 -9.28 7.85
CA GLY A 152 19.06 -10.37 6.93
C GLY A 152 18.17 -9.89 5.76
N MET A 153 18.40 -10.40 4.54
CA MET A 153 17.78 -9.88 3.30
C MET A 153 16.27 -9.72 3.38
N ASP A 154 15.56 -10.70 3.95
CA ASP A 154 14.16 -10.54 4.31
C ASP A 154 14.05 -9.60 5.51
N ARG A 155 13.55 -8.40 5.24
CA ARG A 155 13.34 -7.32 6.19
C ARG A 155 12.04 -7.48 6.97
N ARG A 156 11.18 -8.46 6.62
CA ARG A 156 9.93 -8.71 7.35
C ARG A 156 10.19 -8.89 8.85
N GLY A 157 9.33 -8.29 9.67
CA GLY A 157 9.45 -8.32 11.13
C GLY A 157 10.33 -7.20 11.71
N ASN A 158 10.99 -6.40 10.88
CA ASN A 158 11.72 -5.21 11.31
C ASN A 158 10.88 -3.96 11.08
N ARG A 159 11.07 -2.95 11.94
CA ARG A 159 10.52 -1.60 11.76
C ARG A 159 11.67 -0.65 11.44
N LEU A 160 11.77 -0.20 10.18
CA LEU A 160 12.97 0.43 9.65
C LEU A 160 12.80 1.95 9.55
N GLN A 161 13.60 2.69 10.31
CA GLN A 161 13.57 4.16 10.26
C GLN A 161 14.06 4.69 8.90
N LEU A 162 13.37 5.69 8.37
CA LEU A 162 13.73 6.45 7.17
C LEU A 162 14.35 7.78 7.60
N TYR A 163 15.66 7.74 7.90
CA TYR A 163 16.46 8.89 8.29
C TYR A 163 17.93 8.64 7.97
N ASN A 164 18.48 9.35 6.99
CA ASN A 164 19.88 9.19 6.60
C ASN A 164 20.80 9.60 7.75
N ARG A 165 21.50 8.63 8.34
CA ARG A 165 22.39 8.85 9.48
C ARG A 165 23.64 8.01 9.36
N ALA A 166 24.81 8.62 9.52
CA ALA A 166 26.06 7.88 9.57
C ALA A 166 26.09 6.91 10.76
N HIS A 167 26.64 5.72 10.54
CA HIS A 167 26.88 4.71 11.56
C HIS A 167 28.30 4.20 11.38
N TYR A 168 29.26 4.83 12.05
CA TYR A 168 30.67 4.49 11.91
C TYR A 168 30.99 3.19 12.67
N GLY A 169 31.80 2.32 12.05
CA GLY A 169 32.27 1.08 12.69
C GLY A 169 31.17 0.05 12.93
N TYR A 170 30.08 0.07 12.16
CA TYR A 170 29.03 -0.95 12.29
C TYR A 170 29.60 -2.34 11.98
N GLY A 171 29.16 -3.33 12.76
CA GLY A 171 29.56 -4.73 12.60
C GLY A 171 28.66 -5.47 11.62
N ASP A 172 28.23 -6.66 12.01
CA ASP A 172 27.33 -7.51 11.22
C ASP A 172 25.86 -7.06 11.26
N ARG A 173 25.48 -6.20 12.21
CA ARG A 173 24.12 -5.69 12.36
C ARG A 173 24.01 -4.16 12.43
N ALA A 174 23.20 -3.58 11.56
CA ALA A 174 22.78 -2.17 11.56
C ALA A 174 21.43 -1.97 10.87
N GLU A 175 20.41 -1.60 11.65
CA GLU A 175 19.07 -1.30 11.15
C GLU A 175 18.95 0.08 10.52
N LEU A 176 19.90 1.00 10.75
CA LEU A 176 19.93 2.35 10.18
C LEU A 176 21.36 2.69 9.74
N LEU A 177 21.50 3.15 8.50
CA LEU A 177 22.76 3.58 7.89
C LEU A 177 22.58 4.91 7.14
N ASN A 178 23.62 5.32 6.43
CA ASN A 178 23.75 6.60 5.76
C ASN A 178 22.77 6.82 4.59
N TYR A 179 22.17 5.76 4.04
CA TYR A 179 21.34 5.87 2.84
C TYR A 179 20.07 5.01 2.95
N THR A 180 18.97 5.66 3.30
CA THR A 180 17.64 5.05 3.35
C THR A 180 16.89 5.30 2.05
N ILE A 181 16.16 4.29 1.58
CA ILE A 181 15.27 4.40 0.41
C ILE A 181 13.87 4.03 0.90
N PRO A 182 12.87 4.91 0.77
CA PRO A 182 11.49 4.67 1.20
C PRO A 182 10.78 3.74 0.20
N MET A 183 11.31 2.54 0.01
CA MET A 183 10.81 1.57 -0.94
C MET A 183 10.84 0.16 -0.35
N VAL A 184 9.76 -0.56 -0.53
CA VAL A 184 9.63 -1.99 -0.20
C VAL A 184 9.51 -2.78 -1.50
N LEU A 185 10.23 -3.88 -1.59
CA LEU A 185 10.16 -4.85 -2.69
C LEU A 185 9.59 -6.14 -2.13
N SER A 186 8.61 -6.74 -2.78
CA SER A 186 8.02 -8.00 -2.34
C SER A 186 8.52 -9.19 -3.14
N SER A 187 8.66 -10.34 -2.48
CA SER A 187 8.80 -11.66 -3.12
C SER A 187 7.67 -12.01 -4.11
N LYS A 188 6.53 -11.30 -4.04
CA LYS A 188 5.44 -11.38 -5.03
C LYS A 188 5.68 -10.57 -6.32
N ILE A 189 6.88 -10.00 -6.48
CA ILE A 189 7.32 -9.27 -7.68
C ILE A 189 6.54 -7.95 -7.88
N TYR A 190 6.44 -7.16 -6.81
CA TYR A 190 6.00 -5.77 -6.88
C TYR A 190 6.87 -4.88 -5.99
N ALA A 191 6.83 -3.57 -6.24
CA ALA A 191 7.49 -2.55 -5.45
C ALA A 191 6.47 -1.52 -4.96
N VAL A 192 6.65 -1.02 -3.74
CA VAL A 192 5.93 0.14 -3.21
C VAL A 192 6.97 1.20 -2.88
N HIS A 193 6.90 2.33 -3.58
CA HIS A 193 7.67 3.52 -3.27
C HIS A 193 6.80 4.49 -2.48
N PHE A 194 7.23 4.87 -1.29
CA PHE A 194 6.59 5.90 -0.49
C PHE A 194 7.23 7.24 -0.85
N ASP A 195 6.57 8.00 -1.73
CA ASP A 195 7.06 9.29 -2.19
C ASP A 195 6.85 10.39 -1.14
N ASN A 196 7.63 10.30 -0.06
CA ASN A 196 7.54 11.17 1.11
C ASN A 196 8.96 11.43 1.65
N ALA A 197 9.40 12.69 1.62
CA ALA A 197 10.73 13.11 2.07
C ALA A 197 10.94 13.21 3.61
N PRO A 198 9.92 13.56 4.41
CA PRO A 198 10.04 13.61 5.88
C PRO A 198 10.51 12.30 6.52
N ILE A 199 11.05 12.43 7.74
CA ILE A 199 11.46 11.30 8.58
C ILE A 199 10.25 10.41 8.87
N GLY A 200 10.43 9.11 8.67
CA GLY A 200 9.36 8.13 8.85
C GLY A 200 9.88 6.74 9.19
N TYR A 201 9.02 5.74 9.00
CA TYR A 201 9.32 4.32 9.19
C TYR A 201 8.66 3.49 8.11
N LEU A 202 9.30 2.37 7.75
CA LEU A 202 8.69 1.23 7.07
C LEU A 202 8.35 0.14 8.08
#